data_AF-A0A2U1ZU61-F1
#
_entry.id   AF-A0A2U1ZU61-F1
#
_cell.length_a   1.000
_cell.length_b   1.000
_cell.length_c   1.000
_cell.angle_alpha   90.00
_cell.angle_beta   90.00
_cell.angle_gamma   90.00
#
_symmetry.space_group_name_H-M   'P 1'
#
loop_
_entity.id
_entity.type
_entity.pdbx_description
1 polymer ?
#
loop_
_entity_poly.entity_id
_entity_poly.type
_entity_poly.pdbx_seq_one_letter_code
_entity_poly.pdbx_strand_id
1 'polypeptide(L)'
;MTEGLWDLRAELVSLDAAAAAWSAVGRALTGGAESFGASARLAVSEWDGDAAEAFASQGSKVGADIDVAAGAAESAAAATQSAAGAVRQAQGALDGSWATVMHLPRRYGPPGLLGFDVTTEEDGALVDAATSAALDIRRTLDTELLGFAATLRAAQGEWAVVHSTWSTYATGEVPLVDTPLEGTGAGIIFLDGEAVVSGGSGDDTITVSTIPFTDIQIVTINGRSYRIPAGTDVTIRGGGGADTIALPAGTSLSFTVVGGGGLDRIQGGGGDDRLFGSAGDDEIEAGAGDDHVSGGGGHDYLDGQGGDDRMVGGSGRDTLYGLDGRDILSGGQDEDYLEGGGDDDVLDGGAGDDVLSGGRGDDQILGGAGDDVSYGGLGEDRTVGGTGQDTSNDDSRADGSSNETNVRVEIPETTRHITIQGTPEFIARVEADLDMLRSSPTGQQMLANLEQNYEDSGFLGFKKDSLTISEWTPPASNPDEQNSSASNGRPDEVRYLPTIDDFRGAPPIVVLQHELGHVYDYVNDVDYEEIYEGDDTGNHGIKVTERHASGLPVDHDGDPDTPEIISPDHPIEFSENGLREEMGLPRRESY
;
A
#
# COMPACT_ATOMS: atom_id res chain seq x y z
N MET A 1 23.73 10.90 -40.16
CA MET A 1 24.60 9.72 -40.14
C MET A 1 23.83 8.60 -40.81
N THR A 2 24.52 7.82 -41.62
CA THR A 2 24.00 6.68 -42.40
C THR A 2 23.26 5.70 -41.48
N GLU A 3 21.94 5.57 -41.65
CA GLU A 3 21.18 4.46 -41.06
C GLU A 3 21.82 3.14 -41.51
N GLY A 4 22.43 2.42 -40.56
CA GLY A 4 22.77 1.02 -40.76
C GLY A 4 21.47 0.26 -41.02
N LEU A 5 21.42 -0.53 -42.08
CA LEU A 5 20.24 -1.35 -42.38
C LEU A 5 20.00 -2.42 -41.29
N TRP A 6 21.05 -2.75 -40.52
CA TRP A 6 21.05 -3.69 -39.41
C TRP A 6 20.99 -2.91 -38.10
N ASP A 7 19.82 -2.40 -37.72
CA ASP A 7 19.61 -1.81 -36.39
C ASP A 7 19.12 -2.90 -35.44
N LEU A 8 19.92 -3.19 -34.41
CA LEU A 8 19.57 -4.17 -33.37
C LEU A 8 18.43 -3.69 -32.45
N ARG A 9 17.98 -2.43 -32.57
CA ARG A 9 16.86 -1.82 -31.81
C ARG A 9 16.97 -2.04 -30.29
N ALA A 10 18.19 -2.01 -29.76
CA ALA A 10 18.42 -2.21 -28.35
C ALA A 10 18.38 -0.87 -27.62
N GLU A 11 17.63 -0.81 -26.52
CA GLU A 11 17.61 0.34 -25.61
C GLU A 11 18.87 0.37 -24.73
N LEU A 12 20.00 0.69 -25.34
CA LEU A 12 21.31 0.68 -24.67
C LEU A 12 21.38 1.66 -23.49
N VAL A 13 20.62 2.75 -23.54
CA VAL A 13 20.52 3.72 -22.44
C VAL A 13 19.81 3.11 -21.24
N SER A 14 18.72 2.37 -21.47
CA SER A 14 17.98 1.65 -20.42
C SER A 14 18.86 0.58 -19.76
N LEU A 15 19.67 -0.15 -20.54
CA LEU A 15 20.62 -1.13 -19.99
C LEU A 15 21.73 -0.48 -19.14
N ASP A 16 22.28 0.66 -19.56
CA ASP A 16 23.27 1.38 -18.75
C ASP A 16 22.66 1.92 -17.46
N ALA A 17 21.44 2.45 -17.52
CA ALA A 17 20.70 2.93 -16.35
C ALA A 17 20.44 1.80 -15.37
N ALA A 18 19.97 0.64 -15.85
CA ALA A 18 19.76 -0.55 -15.02
C ALA A 18 21.07 -1.04 -14.36
N ALA A 19 22.19 -1.06 -15.09
CA ALA A 19 23.48 -1.42 -14.50
C ALA A 19 23.93 -0.45 -13.40
N ALA A 20 23.67 0.86 -13.58
CA ALA A 20 23.96 1.87 -12.58
C ALA A 20 23.07 1.73 -11.32
N ALA A 21 21.79 1.42 -11.51
CA ALA A 21 20.85 1.16 -10.42
C ALA A 21 21.28 -0.06 -9.58
N TRP A 22 21.58 -1.19 -10.23
CA TRP A 22 22.09 -2.37 -9.53
C TRP A 22 23.40 -2.11 -8.77
N SER A 23 24.29 -1.31 -9.34
CA SER A 23 25.52 -0.89 -8.65
C SER A 23 25.24 0.00 -7.44
N ALA A 24 24.18 0.81 -7.48
CA ALA A 24 23.77 1.64 -6.34
C ALA A 24 23.20 0.78 -5.22
N VAL A 25 22.35 -0.20 -5.54
CA VAL A 25 21.81 -1.20 -4.60
C VAL A 25 22.95 -1.93 -3.89
N GLY A 26 23.93 -2.48 -4.62
CA GLY A 26 25.06 -3.21 -4.00
C GLY A 26 25.88 -2.34 -3.03
N ARG A 27 26.09 -1.06 -3.35
CA ARG A 27 26.75 -0.11 -2.45
C ARG A 27 25.93 0.21 -1.20
N ALA A 28 24.62 0.40 -1.37
CA ALA A 28 23.71 0.66 -0.25
C ALA A 28 23.70 -0.51 0.73
N LEU A 29 23.60 -1.75 0.22
CA LEU A 29 23.67 -2.96 1.02
C LEU A 29 24.99 -3.10 1.78
N THR A 30 26.12 -2.87 1.10
CA THR A 30 27.45 -2.92 1.74
C THR A 30 27.55 -1.88 2.88
N GLY A 31 27.11 -0.64 2.62
CA GLY A 31 27.09 0.41 3.64
C GLY A 31 26.17 0.08 4.81
N GLY A 32 25.01 -0.52 4.54
CA GLY A 32 24.07 -1.01 5.54
C GLY A 32 24.67 -2.09 6.43
N ALA A 33 25.32 -3.10 5.84
CA ALA A 33 26.00 -4.17 6.59
C ALA A 33 27.11 -3.63 7.51
N GLU A 34 27.91 -2.68 7.02
CA GLU A 34 28.96 -2.04 7.82
C GLU A 34 28.37 -1.26 9.01
N SER A 35 27.29 -0.50 8.76
CA SER A 35 26.57 0.26 9.78
C SER A 35 25.95 -0.66 10.83
N PHE A 36 25.20 -1.68 10.38
CA PHE A 36 24.61 -2.70 11.25
C PHE A 36 25.67 -3.39 12.09
N GLY A 37 26.77 -3.85 11.50
CA GLY A 37 27.86 -4.49 12.22
C GLY A 37 28.53 -3.57 13.25
N ALA A 38 28.62 -2.25 12.98
CA ALA A 38 29.13 -1.28 13.93
C ALA A 38 28.16 -1.08 15.11
N SER A 39 26.87 -0.89 14.84
CA SER A 39 25.82 -0.73 15.85
C SER A 39 25.68 -1.99 16.71
N ALA A 40 25.67 -3.17 16.10
CA ALA A 40 25.63 -4.46 16.79
C ALA A 40 26.81 -4.64 17.76
N ARG A 41 28.02 -4.27 17.35
CA ARG A 41 29.21 -4.33 18.23
C ARG A 41 29.12 -3.38 19.42
N LEU A 42 28.53 -2.20 19.24
CA LEU A 42 28.30 -1.26 20.33
C LEU A 42 27.24 -1.80 21.30
N ALA A 43 26.13 -2.30 20.77
CA ALA A 43 25.02 -2.85 21.56
C ALA A 43 25.46 -4.03 22.45
N VAL A 44 26.22 -4.99 21.90
CA VAL A 44 26.65 -6.19 22.64
C VAL A 44 27.84 -5.91 23.57
N SER A 45 28.51 -4.76 23.46
CA SER A 45 29.74 -4.50 24.23
C SER A 45 29.54 -4.48 25.76
N GLU A 46 28.30 -4.33 26.21
CA GLU A 46 27.91 -4.36 27.63
C GLU A 46 27.17 -5.66 28.03
N TRP A 47 26.89 -6.57 27.07
CA TRP A 47 26.14 -7.80 27.29
C TRP A 47 27.09 -8.99 27.57
N ASP A 48 26.68 -9.97 28.38
CA ASP A 48 27.43 -11.20 28.67
C ASP A 48 26.50 -12.44 28.69
N GLY A 49 27.04 -13.63 28.47
CA GLY A 49 26.31 -14.91 28.49
C GLY A 49 25.56 -15.29 27.20
N ASP A 50 24.68 -16.30 27.30
CA ASP A 50 24.05 -16.98 26.15
C ASP A 50 23.27 -16.04 25.22
N ALA A 51 22.69 -14.94 25.73
CA ALA A 51 21.99 -13.94 24.93
C ALA A 51 22.95 -13.08 24.07
N ALA A 52 24.12 -12.73 24.60
CA ALA A 52 25.16 -12.02 23.86
C ALA A 52 25.73 -12.90 22.74
N GLU A 53 25.93 -14.20 23.02
CA GLU A 53 26.37 -15.18 22.04
C GLU A 53 25.32 -15.42 20.93
N ALA A 54 24.04 -15.52 21.30
CA ALA A 54 22.93 -15.66 20.35
C ALA A 54 22.78 -14.44 19.44
N PHE A 55 22.79 -13.22 20.01
CA PHE A 55 22.74 -11.97 19.24
C PHE A 55 23.93 -11.86 18.28
N ALA A 56 25.15 -12.14 18.76
CA ALA A 56 26.36 -12.08 17.93
C ALA A 56 26.31 -13.10 16.78
N SER A 57 25.79 -14.30 17.04
CA SER A 57 25.59 -15.34 16.01
C SER A 57 24.58 -14.90 14.96
N GLN A 58 23.42 -14.38 15.38
CA GLN A 58 22.37 -13.93 14.46
C GLN A 58 22.81 -12.71 13.66
N GLY A 59 23.43 -11.71 14.30
CA GLY A 59 23.99 -10.55 13.60
C GLY A 59 25.09 -10.92 12.60
N SER A 60 25.88 -11.96 12.88
CA SER A 60 26.85 -12.49 11.91
C SER A 60 26.16 -13.13 10.69
N LYS A 61 25.00 -13.76 10.88
CA LYS A 61 24.20 -14.33 9.79
C LYS A 61 23.59 -13.24 8.91
N VAL A 62 23.01 -12.19 9.53
CA VAL A 62 22.49 -11.00 8.82
C VAL A 62 23.57 -10.40 7.94
N GLY A 63 24.75 -10.14 8.50
CA GLY A 63 25.87 -9.57 7.73
C GLY A 63 26.29 -10.44 6.54
N ALA A 64 26.37 -11.76 6.75
CA ALA A 64 26.75 -12.70 5.69
C ALA A 64 25.72 -12.75 4.55
N ASP A 65 24.43 -12.70 4.86
CA ASP A 65 23.37 -12.75 3.85
C ASP A 65 23.22 -11.41 3.12
N ILE A 66 23.46 -10.27 3.78
CA ILE A 66 23.57 -8.96 3.10
C ILE A 66 24.77 -8.95 2.14
N ASP A 67 25.91 -9.52 2.53
CA ASP A 67 27.07 -9.65 1.62
C ASP A 67 26.74 -10.47 0.38
N VAL A 68 25.93 -11.53 0.52
CA VAL A 68 25.42 -12.33 -0.61
C VAL A 68 24.52 -11.48 -1.52
N ALA A 69 23.57 -10.74 -0.96
CA ALA A 69 22.70 -9.84 -1.74
C ALA A 69 23.50 -8.75 -2.46
N ALA A 70 24.49 -8.15 -1.80
CA ALA A 70 25.37 -7.15 -2.41
C ALA A 70 26.17 -7.76 -3.58
N GLY A 71 26.70 -8.97 -3.42
CA GLY A 71 27.39 -9.70 -4.49
C GLY A 71 26.47 -10.05 -5.67
N ALA A 72 25.22 -10.40 -5.41
CA ALA A 72 24.21 -10.64 -6.44
C ALA A 72 23.90 -9.36 -7.23
N ALA A 73 23.72 -8.22 -6.54
CA ALA A 73 23.51 -6.91 -7.18
C ALA A 73 24.71 -6.50 -8.05
N GLU A 74 25.94 -6.68 -7.57
CA GLU A 74 27.14 -6.41 -8.36
C GLU A 74 27.23 -7.33 -9.60
N SER A 75 26.87 -8.59 -9.45
CA SER A 75 26.82 -9.56 -10.56
C SER A 75 25.77 -9.16 -11.61
N ALA A 76 24.60 -8.71 -11.17
CA ALA A 76 23.54 -8.21 -12.05
C ALA A 76 23.96 -6.93 -12.79
N ALA A 77 24.61 -5.99 -12.09
CA ALA A 77 25.17 -4.79 -12.69
C ALA A 77 26.21 -5.14 -13.78
N ALA A 78 27.15 -6.02 -13.46
CA ALA A 78 28.20 -6.44 -14.38
C ALA A 78 27.65 -7.16 -15.61
N ALA A 79 26.67 -8.05 -15.44
CA ALA A 79 26.02 -8.77 -16.54
C ALA A 79 25.26 -7.81 -17.46
N THR A 80 24.50 -6.87 -16.90
CA THR A 80 23.74 -5.87 -17.67
C THR A 80 24.67 -4.93 -18.44
N GLN A 81 25.74 -4.46 -17.80
CA GLN A 81 26.76 -3.64 -18.45
C GLN A 81 27.47 -4.39 -19.58
N SER A 82 27.78 -5.67 -19.36
CA SER A 82 28.43 -6.52 -20.36
C SER A 82 27.51 -6.81 -21.55
N ALA A 83 26.21 -7.00 -21.31
CA ALA A 83 25.21 -7.13 -22.36
C ALA A 83 25.12 -5.87 -23.23
N ALA A 84 25.05 -4.68 -22.61
CA ALA A 84 25.09 -3.41 -23.33
C ALA A 84 26.38 -3.27 -24.16
N GLY A 85 27.53 -3.67 -23.59
CA GLY A 85 28.81 -3.69 -24.29
C GLY A 85 28.82 -4.61 -25.52
N ALA A 86 28.33 -5.84 -25.37
CA ALA A 86 28.25 -6.83 -26.44
C ALA A 86 27.34 -6.36 -27.58
N VAL A 87 26.19 -5.76 -27.26
CA VAL A 87 25.28 -5.20 -28.27
C VAL A 87 25.93 -4.04 -29.03
N ARG A 88 26.62 -3.11 -28.35
CA ARG A 88 27.36 -2.03 -29.03
C ARG A 88 28.44 -2.58 -29.97
N GLN A 89 29.18 -3.59 -29.51
CA GLN A 89 30.24 -4.21 -30.30
C GLN A 89 29.66 -4.92 -31.53
N ALA A 90 28.57 -5.66 -31.36
CA ALA A 90 27.89 -6.34 -32.46
C ALA A 90 27.29 -5.34 -33.47
N GLN A 91 26.67 -4.26 -33.00
CA GLN A 91 26.16 -3.18 -33.85
C GLN A 91 27.28 -2.56 -34.69
N GLY A 92 28.41 -2.20 -34.06
CA GLY A 92 29.56 -1.66 -34.79
C GLY A 92 30.17 -2.65 -35.80
N ALA A 93 30.17 -3.94 -35.49
CA ALA A 93 30.62 -4.99 -36.41
C ALA A 93 29.65 -5.18 -37.59
N LEU A 94 28.33 -5.10 -37.36
CA LEU A 94 27.31 -5.15 -38.40
C LEU A 94 27.41 -3.95 -39.34
N ASP A 95 27.61 -2.74 -38.79
CA ASP A 95 27.85 -1.53 -39.57
C ASP A 95 29.10 -1.66 -40.45
N GLY A 96 30.17 -2.22 -39.88
CA GLY A 96 31.40 -2.53 -40.61
C GLY A 96 31.19 -3.52 -41.75
N SER A 97 30.45 -4.61 -41.51
CA SER A 97 30.08 -5.59 -42.54
C SER A 97 29.24 -4.95 -43.64
N TRP A 98 28.23 -4.16 -43.27
CA TRP A 98 27.34 -3.46 -44.21
C TRP A 98 28.10 -2.48 -45.11
N ALA A 99 29.07 -1.75 -44.56
CA ALA A 99 29.88 -0.81 -45.32
C ALA A 99 30.66 -1.46 -46.47
N THR A 100 30.96 -2.76 -46.40
CA THR A 100 31.66 -3.49 -47.47
C THR A 100 30.81 -3.69 -48.73
N VAL A 101 29.48 -3.75 -48.59
CA VAL A 101 28.55 -4.08 -49.70
C VAL A 101 27.65 -2.91 -50.11
N MET A 102 27.59 -1.84 -49.32
CA MET A 102 26.68 -0.70 -49.56
C MET A 102 26.91 0.04 -50.88
N HIS A 103 28.06 -0.16 -51.52
CA HIS A 103 28.41 0.43 -52.82
C HIS A 103 27.81 -0.32 -54.01
N LEU A 104 27.32 -1.55 -53.80
CA LEU A 104 26.69 -2.36 -54.84
C LEU A 104 25.22 -1.93 -55.08
N PRO A 105 24.69 -2.04 -56.32
CA PRO A 105 23.30 -1.74 -56.59
C PRO A 105 22.36 -2.70 -55.85
N ARG A 106 21.26 -2.17 -55.30
CA ARG A 106 20.35 -2.86 -54.39
C ARG A 106 18.98 -3.08 -55.02
N ARG A 107 18.36 -4.21 -54.71
CA ARG A 107 16.99 -4.55 -55.09
C ARG A 107 16.16 -4.86 -53.85
N TYR A 108 15.03 -4.17 -53.70
CA TYR A 108 14.10 -4.37 -52.58
C TYR A 108 12.94 -5.28 -53.02
N GLY A 109 12.70 -6.35 -52.27
CA GLY A 109 11.60 -7.30 -52.47
C GLY A 109 10.40 -7.03 -51.55
N PRO A 110 9.46 -8.00 -51.41
CA PRO A 110 8.42 -7.98 -50.38
C PRO A 110 9.00 -7.74 -48.97
N PRO A 111 8.18 -7.36 -47.96
CA PRO A 111 8.65 -6.71 -46.74
C PRO A 111 9.85 -7.42 -46.10
N GLY A 112 10.99 -6.70 -46.02
CA GLY A 112 12.21 -7.16 -45.36
C GLY A 112 13.25 -7.88 -46.22
N LEU A 113 12.99 -8.18 -47.50
CA LEU A 113 13.99 -8.79 -48.39
C LEU A 113 14.85 -7.74 -49.11
N LEU A 114 16.14 -7.72 -48.77
CA LEU A 114 17.18 -6.98 -49.50
C LEU A 114 17.99 -7.95 -50.38
N GLY A 115 18.11 -7.63 -51.66
CA GLY A 115 19.03 -8.29 -52.59
C GLY A 115 20.03 -7.31 -53.20
N PHE A 116 21.12 -7.83 -53.75
CA PHE A 116 22.12 -7.05 -54.49
C PHE A 116 22.11 -7.47 -55.96
N ASP A 117 22.20 -6.51 -56.86
CA ASP A 117 22.39 -6.78 -58.29
C ASP A 117 23.88 -7.04 -58.55
N VAL A 118 24.24 -8.32 -58.47
CA VAL A 118 25.61 -8.81 -58.64
C VAL A 118 25.91 -8.97 -60.13
N THR A 119 26.92 -8.24 -60.64
CA THR A 119 27.31 -8.30 -62.07
C THR A 119 28.62 -9.03 -62.33
N THR A 120 29.41 -9.25 -61.28
CA THR A 120 30.71 -9.96 -61.32
C THR A 120 30.80 -11.03 -60.23
N GLU A 121 31.70 -11.99 -60.41
CA GLU A 121 31.99 -13.03 -59.39
C GLU A 121 32.59 -12.41 -58.11
N GLU A 122 33.31 -11.30 -58.24
CA GLU A 122 33.89 -10.54 -57.12
C GLU A 122 32.81 -9.85 -56.28
N ASP A 123 31.82 -9.21 -56.92
CA ASP A 123 30.66 -8.62 -56.25
C ASP A 123 29.87 -9.69 -55.48
N GLY A 124 29.73 -10.90 -56.06
CA GLY A 124 29.04 -12.02 -55.44
C GLY A 124 29.77 -12.51 -54.18
N ALA A 125 31.09 -12.65 -54.26
CA ALA A 125 31.91 -13.03 -53.13
C ALA A 125 31.86 -12.01 -51.98
N LEU A 126 31.77 -10.71 -52.29
CA LEU A 126 31.61 -9.66 -51.27
C LEU A 126 30.27 -9.76 -50.54
N VAL A 127 29.17 -9.99 -51.26
CA VAL A 127 27.83 -10.17 -50.67
C VAL A 127 27.77 -11.43 -49.80
N ASP A 128 28.33 -12.54 -50.26
CA ASP A 128 28.38 -13.80 -49.50
C ASP A 128 29.21 -13.67 -48.22
N ALA A 129 30.35 -12.98 -48.30
CA ALA A 129 31.22 -12.72 -47.16
C ALA A 129 30.55 -11.80 -46.12
N ALA A 130 29.90 -10.71 -46.54
CA ALA A 130 29.19 -9.81 -45.64
C ALA A 130 27.99 -10.50 -44.98
N THR A 131 27.26 -11.34 -45.73
CA THR A 131 26.13 -12.12 -45.20
C THR A 131 26.60 -13.13 -44.15
N SER A 132 27.69 -13.85 -44.44
CA SER A 132 28.27 -14.83 -43.52
C SER A 132 28.81 -14.14 -42.25
N ALA A 133 29.49 -13.00 -42.39
CA ALA A 133 29.95 -12.19 -41.27
C ALA A 133 28.78 -11.71 -40.39
N ALA A 134 27.69 -11.23 -40.99
CA ALA A 134 26.50 -10.81 -40.23
C ALA A 134 25.86 -11.96 -39.45
N LEU A 135 25.78 -13.16 -40.06
CA LEU A 135 25.27 -14.36 -39.39
C LEU A 135 26.16 -14.81 -38.22
N ASP A 136 27.49 -14.72 -38.38
CA ASP A 136 28.43 -15.07 -37.33
C ASP A 136 28.45 -14.06 -36.19
N ILE A 137 28.35 -12.75 -36.48
CA ILE A 137 28.20 -11.70 -35.48
C ILE A 137 26.93 -11.94 -34.65
N ARG A 138 25.80 -12.20 -35.32
CA ARG A 138 24.53 -12.50 -34.63
C ARG A 138 24.63 -13.73 -33.75
N ARG A 139 25.19 -14.83 -34.26
CA ARG A 139 25.35 -16.07 -33.47
C ARG A 139 26.24 -15.86 -32.23
N THR A 140 27.27 -15.04 -32.36
CA THR A 140 28.16 -14.68 -31.26
C THR A 140 27.41 -13.86 -30.22
N LEU A 141 26.72 -12.81 -30.66
CA LEU A 141 25.90 -11.97 -29.79
C LEU A 141 24.84 -12.79 -29.04
N ASP A 142 24.11 -13.69 -29.74
CA ASP A 142 23.12 -14.57 -29.12
C ASP A 142 23.74 -15.43 -28.01
N THR A 143 24.96 -15.95 -28.24
CA THR A 143 25.67 -16.77 -27.25
C THR A 143 26.09 -15.96 -26.03
N GLU A 144 26.60 -14.75 -26.24
CA GLU A 144 27.01 -13.84 -25.16
C GLU A 144 25.80 -13.38 -24.33
N LEU A 145 24.72 -12.96 -24.98
CA LEU A 145 23.49 -12.53 -24.32
C LEU A 145 22.85 -13.67 -23.51
N LEU A 146 22.88 -14.92 -24.02
CA LEU A 146 22.44 -16.08 -23.25
C LEU A 146 23.28 -16.30 -21.98
N GLY A 147 24.58 -16.06 -22.04
CA GLY A 147 25.48 -16.13 -20.89
C GLY A 147 25.18 -15.05 -19.84
N PHE A 148 24.97 -13.80 -20.28
CA PHE A 148 24.60 -12.71 -19.38
C PHE A 148 23.22 -12.93 -18.76
N ALA A 149 22.24 -13.41 -19.54
CA ALA A 149 20.93 -13.77 -19.02
C ALA A 149 20.98 -14.91 -17.99
N ALA A 150 21.88 -15.89 -18.17
CA ALA A 150 22.09 -16.93 -17.16
C ALA A 150 22.69 -16.36 -15.86
N THR A 151 23.60 -15.39 -15.97
CA THR A 151 24.19 -14.70 -14.81
C THR A 151 23.12 -13.89 -14.05
N LEU A 152 22.27 -13.16 -14.78
CA LEU A 152 21.16 -12.42 -14.18
C LEU A 152 20.17 -13.33 -13.44
N ARG A 153 19.81 -14.47 -14.03
CA ARG A 153 18.94 -15.46 -13.35
C ARG A 153 19.59 -16.06 -12.11
N ALA A 154 20.90 -16.28 -12.11
CA ALA A 154 21.62 -16.76 -10.93
C ALA A 154 21.60 -15.71 -9.81
N ALA A 155 21.89 -14.45 -10.14
CA ALA A 155 21.81 -13.34 -9.18
C ALA A 155 20.39 -13.17 -8.62
N GLN A 156 19.36 -13.27 -9.46
CA GLN A 156 17.96 -13.26 -9.02
C GLN A 156 17.65 -14.40 -8.06
N GLY A 157 18.18 -15.61 -8.31
CA GLY A 157 18.01 -16.75 -7.42
C GLY A 157 18.68 -16.56 -6.06
N GLU A 158 19.88 -15.99 -6.02
CA GLU A 158 20.57 -15.64 -4.77
C GLU A 158 19.79 -14.58 -3.98
N TRP A 159 19.29 -13.55 -4.67
CA TRP A 159 18.45 -12.51 -4.08
C TRP A 159 17.15 -13.09 -3.49
N ALA A 160 16.47 -13.97 -4.23
CA ALA A 160 15.24 -14.60 -3.77
C ALA A 160 15.45 -15.44 -2.49
N VAL A 161 16.61 -16.09 -2.35
CA VAL A 161 16.95 -16.84 -1.13
C VAL A 161 17.16 -15.89 0.05
N VAL A 162 17.92 -14.81 -0.13
CA VAL A 162 18.13 -13.82 0.93
C VAL A 162 16.80 -13.18 1.33
N HIS A 163 16.01 -12.74 0.35
CA HIS A 163 14.66 -12.22 0.56
C HIS A 163 13.81 -13.19 1.35
N SER A 164 13.66 -14.45 0.92
CA SER A 164 12.86 -15.45 1.65
C SER A 164 13.33 -15.75 3.07
N THR A 165 14.62 -15.51 3.37
CA THR A 165 15.19 -15.77 4.70
C THR A 165 14.90 -14.62 5.66
N TRP A 166 14.84 -13.40 5.13
CA TRP A 166 14.83 -12.18 5.93
C TRP A 166 13.58 -11.32 5.74
N SER A 167 12.71 -11.63 4.79
CA SER A 167 11.47 -10.88 4.55
C SER A 167 10.65 -10.81 5.84
N THR A 168 10.42 -11.97 6.48
CA THR A 168 9.66 -12.08 7.74
C THR A 168 10.33 -11.35 8.92
N TYR A 169 11.65 -11.19 8.90
CA TYR A 169 12.37 -10.43 9.94
C TYR A 169 12.38 -8.92 9.64
N ALA A 170 12.35 -8.56 8.36
CA ALA A 170 12.30 -7.17 7.91
C ALA A 170 10.89 -6.59 8.05
N THR A 171 9.85 -7.41 7.90
CA THR A 171 8.45 -7.08 8.17
C THR A 171 8.08 -7.19 9.64
N GLY A 172 8.97 -7.70 10.50
CA GLY A 172 8.69 -7.84 11.94
C GLY A 172 7.92 -9.10 12.33
N GLU A 173 7.38 -9.87 11.38
CA GLU A 173 6.72 -11.18 11.58
C GLU A 173 7.51 -12.13 12.48
N VAL A 174 8.85 -12.09 12.40
CA VAL A 174 9.75 -12.82 13.29
C VAL A 174 10.73 -11.85 13.95
N PRO A 175 10.76 -11.75 15.30
CA PRO A 175 11.75 -10.91 15.97
C PRO A 175 13.17 -11.41 15.69
N LEU A 176 14.08 -10.47 15.40
CA LEU A 176 15.49 -10.77 15.10
C LEU A 176 16.20 -11.51 16.25
N VAL A 177 15.73 -11.35 17.49
CA VAL A 177 16.29 -11.98 18.68
C VAL A 177 15.13 -12.50 19.53
N ASP A 178 14.99 -13.81 19.54
CA ASP A 178 14.09 -14.52 20.43
C ASP A 178 14.67 -14.43 21.86
N THR A 179 14.18 -13.48 22.66
CA THR A 179 14.51 -13.45 24.09
C THR A 179 13.55 -14.35 24.86
N PRO A 180 14.01 -15.06 25.91
CA PRO A 180 13.48 -16.38 26.32
C PRO A 180 12.09 -16.40 27.02
N LEU A 181 11.26 -15.38 26.90
CA LEU A 181 10.05 -15.22 27.72
C LEU A 181 8.83 -16.01 27.25
N GLU A 182 8.74 -16.39 25.97
CA GLU A 182 7.55 -17.11 25.45
C GLU A 182 7.27 -18.42 26.22
N GLY A 183 8.28 -19.00 26.87
CA GLY A 183 8.14 -20.22 27.67
C GLY A 183 7.59 -20.04 29.10
N THR A 184 7.38 -18.81 29.61
CA THR A 184 7.10 -18.58 31.05
C THR A 184 5.70 -18.08 31.42
N GLY A 185 4.83 -17.81 30.44
CA GLY A 185 3.47 -17.27 30.64
C GLY A 185 3.45 -15.80 31.08
N ALA A 186 2.25 -15.20 31.09
CA ALA A 186 2.03 -13.78 31.36
C ALA A 186 2.80 -13.20 32.56
N GLY A 187 3.58 -12.15 32.35
CA GLY A 187 4.42 -11.57 33.40
C GLY A 187 5.26 -10.35 33.00
N ILE A 188 6.06 -9.88 33.96
CA ILE A 188 7.03 -8.79 33.76
C ILE A 188 8.38 -9.20 34.34
N ILE A 189 9.45 -8.91 33.60
CA ILE A 189 10.82 -8.96 34.10
C ILE A 189 11.48 -7.58 34.04
N PHE A 190 12.44 -7.35 34.91
CA PHE A 190 13.27 -6.15 34.89
C PHE A 190 14.68 -6.52 34.46
N LEU A 191 15.16 -5.91 33.38
CA LEU A 191 16.48 -6.13 32.81
C LEU A 191 17.17 -4.77 32.71
N ASP A 192 18.26 -4.56 33.45
CA ASP A 192 19.16 -3.39 33.32
C ASP A 192 18.51 -1.98 33.22
N GLY A 193 17.34 -1.78 33.85
CA GLY A 193 16.64 -0.49 33.85
C GLY A 193 15.44 -0.42 32.89
N GLU A 194 15.15 -1.51 32.19
CA GLU A 194 13.98 -1.73 31.35
C GLU A 194 13.01 -2.70 32.02
N ALA A 195 11.71 -2.52 31.79
CA ALA A 195 10.68 -3.49 32.12
C ALA A 195 10.17 -4.14 30.84
N VAL A 196 10.33 -5.46 30.74
CA VAL A 196 9.80 -6.25 29.63
C VAL A 196 8.53 -6.96 30.09
N VAL A 197 7.42 -6.64 29.44
CA VAL A 197 6.09 -7.20 29.65
C VAL A 197 5.85 -8.29 28.60
N SER A 198 5.28 -9.42 29.01
CA SER A 198 4.91 -10.51 28.11
C SER A 198 3.49 -10.99 28.45
N GLY A 199 2.61 -11.08 27.44
CA GLY A 199 1.31 -11.74 27.53
C GLY A 199 1.47 -13.26 27.53
N GLY A 200 2.12 -13.83 26.51
CA GLY A 200 2.40 -15.26 26.48
C GLY A 200 1.98 -15.90 25.17
N SER A 201 1.08 -16.89 25.22
CA SER A 201 0.73 -17.70 24.04
C SER A 201 -0.78 -17.85 23.84
N GLY A 202 -1.59 -17.03 24.49
CA GLY A 202 -3.02 -16.97 24.22
C GLY A 202 -3.53 -15.58 24.53
N ASP A 203 -4.78 -15.32 24.19
CA ASP A 203 -5.39 -14.00 24.24
C ASP A 203 -5.22 -13.29 25.60
N ASP A 204 -4.47 -12.20 25.59
CA ASP A 204 -4.07 -11.41 26.74
C ASP A 204 -4.57 -9.96 26.63
N THR A 205 -4.96 -9.38 27.77
CA THR A 205 -5.25 -7.95 27.87
C THR A 205 -4.16 -7.25 28.68
N ILE A 206 -3.42 -6.34 28.03
CA ILE A 206 -2.36 -5.54 28.62
C ILE A 206 -2.77 -4.07 28.60
N THR A 207 -2.73 -3.41 29.76
CA THR A 207 -3.04 -1.97 29.86
C THR A 207 -1.96 -1.27 30.65
N VAL A 208 -1.56 -0.08 30.19
CA VAL A 208 -0.62 0.78 30.90
C VAL A 208 -1.32 2.06 31.31
N SER A 209 -1.16 2.43 32.59
CA SER A 209 -1.66 3.69 33.13
C SER A 209 -0.57 4.40 33.90
N THR A 210 -0.66 5.72 34.01
CA THR A 210 0.30 6.51 34.79
C THR A 210 -0.32 6.95 36.12
N ILE A 211 0.50 7.03 37.17
CA ILE A 211 0.11 7.71 38.40
C ILE A 211 0.38 9.21 38.21
N PRO A 212 -0.65 10.07 38.30
CA PRO A 212 -0.51 11.50 38.04
C PRO A 212 0.63 12.13 38.86
N PHE A 213 1.43 12.96 38.20
CA PHE A 213 2.54 13.75 38.79
C PHE A 213 3.71 12.93 39.33
N THR A 214 3.84 11.65 38.98
CA THR A 214 4.92 10.81 39.53
C THR A 214 5.71 10.01 38.50
N ASP A 215 5.36 10.09 37.21
CA ASP A 215 5.94 9.33 36.09
C ASP A 215 6.01 7.80 36.32
N ILE A 216 5.36 7.31 37.37
CA ILE A 216 5.23 5.90 37.71
C ILE A 216 4.16 5.32 36.81
N GLN A 217 4.49 4.20 36.19
CA GLN A 217 3.57 3.47 35.33
C GLN A 217 3.01 2.25 36.10
N ILE A 218 1.77 1.90 35.81
CA ILE A 218 1.09 0.71 36.28
C ILE A 218 0.72 -0.11 35.05
N VAL A 219 1.42 -1.23 34.87
CA VAL A 219 1.15 -2.21 33.82
C VAL A 219 0.21 -3.26 34.40
N THR A 220 -0.91 -3.53 33.75
CA THR A 220 -1.87 -4.56 34.15
C THR A 220 -1.99 -5.60 33.05
N ILE A 221 -1.70 -6.86 33.37
CA ILE A 221 -1.83 -8.00 32.46
C ILE A 221 -2.94 -8.90 33.02
N ASN A 222 -4.00 -9.15 32.26
CA ASN A 222 -5.12 -10.02 32.65
C ASN A 222 -5.66 -9.70 34.05
N GLY A 223 -5.82 -8.40 34.35
CA GLY A 223 -6.30 -7.89 35.64
C GLY A 223 -5.28 -7.88 36.77
N ARG A 224 -4.04 -8.34 36.55
CA ARG A 224 -2.96 -8.30 37.53
C ARG A 224 -2.02 -7.12 37.27
N SER A 225 -1.97 -6.19 38.22
CA SER A 225 -1.17 -4.97 38.10
C SER A 225 0.24 -5.08 38.69
N TYR A 226 1.18 -4.41 38.04
CA TYR A 226 2.59 -4.28 38.38
C TYR A 226 2.97 -2.81 38.36
N ARG A 227 3.79 -2.40 39.33
CA ARG A 227 4.25 -1.01 39.45
C ARG A 227 5.65 -0.87 38.88
N ILE A 228 5.78 -0.04 37.86
CA ILE A 228 7.04 0.24 37.17
C ILE A 228 7.61 1.56 37.72
N PRO A 229 8.89 1.60 38.15
CA PRO A 229 9.50 2.84 38.62
C PRO A 229 9.51 3.95 37.54
N ALA A 230 9.46 5.20 37.98
CA ALA A 230 9.58 6.35 37.08
C ALA A 230 10.89 6.32 36.28
N GLY A 231 10.81 6.65 34.99
CA GLY A 231 11.95 6.67 34.07
C GLY A 231 12.49 5.27 33.70
N THR A 232 11.70 4.22 33.87
CA THR A 232 11.99 2.88 33.35
C THR A 232 11.37 2.78 31.96
N ASP A 233 12.16 2.38 30.97
CA ASP A 233 11.64 2.09 29.63
C ASP A 233 10.79 0.82 29.69
N VAL A 234 9.69 0.78 28.94
CA VAL A 234 8.76 -0.35 28.95
C VAL A 234 8.61 -0.91 27.53
N THR A 235 8.99 -2.17 27.38
CA THR A 235 8.74 -2.96 26.17
C THR A 235 7.60 -3.92 26.47
N ILE A 236 6.57 -3.91 25.63
CA ILE A 236 5.40 -4.77 25.73
C ILE A 236 5.42 -5.79 24.60
N ARG A 237 5.12 -7.04 24.94
CA ARG A 237 4.97 -8.13 23.99
C ARG A 237 3.65 -8.83 24.27
N GLY A 238 2.73 -8.85 23.31
CA GLY A 238 1.52 -9.67 23.39
C GLY A 238 1.91 -11.14 23.44
N GLY A 239 2.59 -11.60 22.39
CA GLY A 239 3.03 -12.97 22.23
C GLY A 239 2.15 -13.68 21.21
N GLY A 240 1.73 -14.91 21.47
CA GLY A 240 0.75 -15.57 20.61
C GLY A 240 -0.68 -15.38 21.14
N GLY A 241 -1.67 -15.44 20.27
CA GLY A 241 -3.08 -15.20 20.62
C GLY A 241 -3.56 -13.87 20.07
N ALA A 242 -4.86 -13.61 20.20
CA ALA A 242 -5.42 -12.31 19.85
C ALA A 242 -5.36 -11.39 21.08
N ASP A 243 -4.40 -10.48 21.11
CA ASP A 243 -4.13 -9.65 22.27
C ASP A 243 -4.79 -8.26 22.18
N THR A 244 -4.98 -7.63 23.33
CA THR A 244 -5.45 -6.26 23.42
C THR A 244 -4.50 -5.46 24.29
N ILE A 245 -3.83 -4.47 23.69
CA ILE A 245 -2.81 -3.65 24.32
C ILE A 245 -3.28 -2.19 24.29
N ALA A 246 -3.36 -1.53 25.44
CA ALA A 246 -3.73 -0.11 25.50
C ALA A 246 -2.74 0.71 26.34
N LEU A 247 -2.18 1.74 25.74
CA LEU A 247 -1.20 2.66 26.31
C LEU A 247 -1.86 3.96 26.82
N PRO A 248 -1.18 4.73 27.70
CA PRO A 248 -1.79 5.90 28.30
C PRO A 248 -1.77 7.11 27.36
N ALA A 249 -2.93 7.42 26.77
CA ALA A 249 -3.16 8.65 26.04
C ALA A 249 -2.89 9.92 26.88
N GLY A 250 -2.49 11.00 26.20
CA GLY A 250 -2.22 12.31 26.81
C GLY A 250 -0.97 12.35 27.70
N THR A 251 -0.07 11.37 27.53
CA THR A 251 1.25 11.35 28.18
C THR A 251 2.34 11.36 27.12
N SER A 252 3.47 12.01 27.38
CA SER A 252 4.63 12.00 26.47
C SER A 252 5.55 10.80 26.74
N LEU A 253 4.99 9.67 27.17
CA LEU A 253 5.75 8.45 27.42
C LEU A 253 5.78 7.64 26.14
N SER A 254 6.97 7.26 25.72
CA SER A 254 7.20 6.37 24.59
C SER A 254 7.31 4.91 25.03
N PHE A 255 6.80 4.02 24.20
CA PHE A 255 6.75 2.59 24.41
C PHE A 255 7.28 1.86 23.17
N THR A 256 7.66 0.60 23.38
CA THR A 256 7.85 -0.34 22.27
C THR A 256 6.88 -1.49 22.49
N VAL A 257 6.00 -1.73 21.53
CA VAL A 257 4.97 -2.76 21.57
C VAL A 257 5.16 -3.71 20.41
N VAL A 258 5.12 -5.00 20.70
CA VAL A 258 5.09 -6.07 19.71
C VAL A 258 3.82 -6.88 19.99
N GLY A 259 2.88 -6.94 19.05
CA GLY A 259 1.68 -7.77 19.12
C GLY A 259 2.09 -9.23 19.18
N GLY A 260 2.59 -9.75 18.07
CA GLY A 260 3.18 -11.07 17.97
C GLY A 260 2.46 -11.92 16.94
N GLY A 261 1.64 -12.89 17.37
CA GLY A 261 0.94 -13.76 16.43
C GLY A 261 -0.53 -13.88 16.78
N GLY A 262 -1.43 -13.44 15.91
CA GLY A 262 -2.87 -13.47 16.14
C GLY A 262 -3.54 -12.27 15.48
N LEU A 263 -4.72 -11.88 15.97
CA LEU A 263 -5.28 -10.56 15.64
C LEU A 263 -5.08 -9.70 16.87
N ASP A 264 -4.11 -8.81 16.82
CA ASP A 264 -3.74 -7.95 17.93
C ASP A 264 -4.36 -6.57 17.78
N ARG A 265 -4.95 -6.06 18.86
CA ARG A 265 -5.48 -4.71 18.94
C ARG A 265 -4.57 -3.85 19.80
N ILE A 266 -3.88 -2.91 19.18
CA ILE A 266 -2.89 -2.05 19.83
C ILE A 266 -3.38 -0.61 19.77
N GLN A 267 -3.72 -0.06 20.93
CA GLN A 267 -3.95 1.37 21.11
C GLN A 267 -2.71 2.00 21.76
N GLY A 268 -2.06 2.85 20.98
CA GLY A 268 -0.85 3.57 21.31
C GLY A 268 -1.07 4.75 22.27
N GLY A 269 0.02 5.45 22.56
CA GLY A 269 0.13 6.43 23.62
C GLY A 269 -0.04 7.87 23.14
N GLY A 270 0.69 8.78 23.79
CA GLY A 270 0.74 10.19 23.39
C GLY A 270 2.17 10.69 23.20
N GLY A 271 3.13 9.78 23.06
CA GLY A 271 4.51 10.11 22.75
C GLY A 271 5.08 9.10 21.76
N ASP A 272 6.22 9.43 21.18
CA ASP A 272 6.83 8.75 20.04
C ASP A 272 7.03 7.23 20.27
N ASP A 273 6.07 6.42 19.84
CA ASP A 273 5.94 5.00 20.09
C ASP A 273 6.54 4.18 18.94
N ARG A 274 6.85 2.91 19.24
CA ARG A 274 7.22 1.90 18.24
C ARG A 274 6.26 0.74 18.36
N LEU A 275 5.40 0.56 17.37
CA LEU A 275 4.30 -0.39 17.39
C LEU A 275 4.48 -1.39 16.24
N PHE A 276 4.48 -2.68 16.56
CA PHE A 276 4.68 -3.76 15.60
C PHE A 276 3.57 -4.80 15.78
N GLY A 277 2.71 -5.00 14.79
CA GLY A 277 1.69 -6.07 14.80
C GLY A 277 2.34 -7.45 14.71
N SER A 278 3.23 -7.60 13.72
CA SER A 278 4.04 -8.77 13.40
C SER A 278 3.31 -9.78 12.51
N ALA A 279 2.48 -10.68 13.03
CA ALA A 279 1.86 -11.74 12.23
C ALA A 279 0.37 -11.89 12.54
N GLY A 280 -0.43 -11.96 11.48
CA GLY A 280 -1.89 -12.01 11.51
C GLY A 280 -2.48 -10.64 11.20
N ASP A 281 -3.82 -10.56 11.20
CA ASP A 281 -4.55 -9.37 10.76
C ASP A 281 -4.67 -8.42 11.96
N ASP A 282 -3.82 -7.40 12.06
CA ASP A 282 -3.69 -6.55 13.26
C ASP A 282 -4.40 -5.19 13.12
N GLU A 283 -4.80 -4.61 14.25
CA GLU A 283 -5.43 -3.28 14.34
C GLU A 283 -4.59 -2.38 15.25
N ILE A 284 -3.95 -1.36 14.68
CA ILE A 284 -3.03 -0.46 15.39
C ILE A 284 -3.48 0.99 15.24
N GLU A 285 -3.82 1.62 16.36
CA GLU A 285 -3.99 3.05 16.52
C GLU A 285 -2.73 3.61 17.19
N ALA A 286 -1.94 4.47 16.54
CA ALA A 286 -0.65 4.92 17.06
C ALA A 286 -0.78 5.97 18.17
N GLY A 287 -1.75 6.87 18.02
CA GLY A 287 -2.05 7.87 19.03
C GLY A 287 -1.42 9.21 18.69
N ALA A 288 -0.97 9.95 19.69
CA ALA A 288 -0.25 11.20 19.44
C ALA A 288 1.26 10.99 19.55
N GLY A 289 2.05 11.72 18.78
CA GLY A 289 3.52 11.62 18.80
C GLY A 289 4.05 11.24 17.43
N ASP A 290 5.37 11.34 17.23
CA ASP A 290 5.97 10.93 15.96
C ASP A 290 6.24 9.42 16.01
N ASP A 291 5.29 8.61 15.56
CA ASP A 291 5.25 7.18 15.78
C ASP A 291 5.91 6.38 14.64
N HIS A 292 6.32 5.17 14.99
CA HIS A 292 6.83 4.18 14.06
C HIS A 292 5.98 2.92 14.13
N VAL A 293 5.24 2.65 13.07
CA VAL A 293 4.24 1.58 13.00
C VAL A 293 4.59 0.57 11.92
N SER A 294 4.44 -0.72 12.21
CA SER A 294 4.53 -1.80 11.23
C SER A 294 3.39 -2.79 11.47
N GLY A 295 2.58 -3.07 10.45
CA GLY A 295 1.55 -4.12 10.50
C GLY A 295 2.21 -5.49 10.55
N GLY A 296 2.99 -5.80 9.51
CA GLY A 296 3.84 -6.97 9.44
C GLY A 296 3.37 -7.91 8.35
N GLY A 297 2.65 -8.97 8.69
CA GLY A 297 2.08 -9.86 7.68
C GLY A 297 0.68 -10.27 8.07
N GLY A 298 -0.28 -10.07 7.18
CA GLY A 298 -1.70 -10.19 7.47
C GLY A 298 -2.47 -9.12 6.70
N HIS A 299 -3.74 -8.96 7.01
CA HIS A 299 -4.52 -7.81 6.55
C HIS A 299 -4.59 -6.81 7.69
N ASP A 300 -3.70 -5.82 7.66
CA ASP A 300 -3.49 -4.91 8.78
C ASP A 300 -4.25 -3.58 8.61
N TYR A 301 -4.76 -3.07 9.72
CA TYR A 301 -5.32 -1.73 9.83
C TYR A 301 -4.41 -0.87 10.69
N LEU A 302 -3.83 0.18 10.09
CA LEU A 302 -2.91 1.10 10.74
C LEU A 302 -3.46 2.54 10.68
N ASP A 303 -3.52 3.21 11.81
CA ASP A 303 -3.99 4.59 11.94
C ASP A 303 -2.97 5.39 12.78
N GLY A 304 -2.24 6.31 12.15
CA GLY A 304 -1.20 7.15 12.75
C GLY A 304 -1.75 8.20 13.71
N GLN A 305 -2.96 8.70 13.44
CA GLN A 305 -3.62 9.77 14.18
C GLN A 305 -2.89 11.12 14.13
N GLY A 306 -1.94 11.39 15.03
CA GLY A 306 -1.39 12.75 15.13
C GLY A 306 0.09 12.81 15.42
N GLY A 307 0.86 13.33 14.47
CA GLY A 307 2.31 13.47 14.55
C GLY A 307 2.95 13.25 13.18
N ASP A 308 4.27 13.40 13.06
CA ASP A 308 4.97 13.07 11.80
C ASP A 308 5.31 11.55 11.81
N ASP A 309 4.39 10.71 11.35
CA ASP A 309 4.42 9.25 11.50
C ASP A 309 5.18 8.52 10.38
N ARG A 310 5.62 7.30 10.70
CA ARG A 310 6.19 6.36 9.74
C ARG A 310 5.51 5.02 9.84
N MET A 311 4.75 4.65 8.81
CA MET A 311 3.98 3.42 8.80
C MET A 311 4.36 2.52 7.63
N VAL A 312 4.39 1.22 7.89
CA VAL A 312 4.56 0.17 6.88
C VAL A 312 3.49 -0.89 7.08
N GLY A 313 2.69 -1.18 6.06
CA GLY A 313 1.71 -2.27 6.09
C GLY A 313 2.43 -3.59 6.20
N GLY A 314 3.13 -3.98 5.13
CA GLY A 314 3.99 -5.16 5.11
C GLY A 314 3.60 -6.12 4.01
N SER A 315 2.95 -7.22 4.35
CA SER A 315 2.46 -8.18 3.35
C SER A 315 1.01 -8.55 3.60
N GLY A 316 0.22 -8.55 2.53
CA GLY A 316 -1.22 -8.72 2.58
C GLY A 316 -1.88 -7.38 2.29
N ARG A 317 -3.19 -7.40 2.01
CA ARG A 317 -3.93 -6.16 1.76
C ARG A 317 -4.06 -5.38 3.06
N ASP A 318 -3.37 -4.26 3.15
CA ASP A 318 -3.32 -3.41 4.32
C ASP A 318 -4.10 -2.10 4.09
N THR A 319 -4.51 -1.46 5.19
CA THR A 319 -5.20 -0.17 5.20
C THR A 319 -4.47 0.79 6.13
N LEU A 320 -3.88 1.85 5.57
CA LEU A 320 -3.02 2.80 6.27
C LEU A 320 -3.63 4.21 6.20
N TYR A 321 -3.72 4.87 7.36
CA TYR A 321 -4.11 6.27 7.47
C TYR A 321 -3.04 7.04 8.27
N GLY A 322 -2.43 8.06 7.67
CA GLY A 322 -1.49 8.96 8.37
C GLY A 322 -2.22 9.96 9.27
N LEU A 323 -3.22 10.65 8.69
CA LEU A 323 -4.05 11.69 9.31
C LEU A 323 -3.32 13.03 9.54
N ASP A 324 -3.16 13.49 10.78
CA ASP A 324 -2.61 14.82 11.04
C ASP A 324 -1.08 14.75 11.14
N GLY A 325 -0.36 15.30 10.15
CA GLY A 325 1.09 15.47 10.22
C GLY A 325 1.78 15.17 8.90
N ARG A 326 3.12 15.22 8.87
CA ARG A 326 3.87 14.90 7.64
C ARG A 326 4.34 13.47 7.66
N ASP A 327 3.54 12.61 7.09
CA ASP A 327 3.64 11.18 7.24
C ASP A 327 4.44 10.53 6.12
N ILE A 328 4.97 9.36 6.43
CA ILE A 328 5.60 8.46 5.46
C ILE A 328 4.91 7.11 5.55
N LEU A 329 4.15 6.79 4.52
CA LEU A 329 3.36 5.56 4.44
C LEU A 329 3.92 4.65 3.35
N SER A 330 4.01 3.35 3.65
CA SER A 330 4.34 2.32 2.66
C SER A 330 3.37 1.14 2.78
N GLY A 331 2.70 0.77 1.70
CA GLY A 331 1.78 -0.37 1.67
C GLY A 331 2.54 -1.68 1.81
N GLY A 332 3.34 -2.01 0.80
CA GLY A 332 4.28 -3.12 0.85
C GLY A 332 4.05 -4.14 -0.25
N GLN A 333 3.37 -5.24 0.05
CA GLN A 333 3.05 -6.30 -0.90
C GLN A 333 1.56 -6.58 -0.87
N ASP A 334 1.02 -6.93 -2.04
CA ASP A 334 -0.41 -7.13 -2.29
C ASP A 334 -1.17 -5.80 -2.36
N GLU A 335 -2.48 -5.83 -2.56
CA GLU A 335 -3.28 -4.64 -2.92
C GLU A 335 -3.56 -3.78 -1.68
N ASP A 336 -2.99 -2.58 -1.59
CA ASP A 336 -3.07 -1.74 -0.37
C ASP A 336 -3.96 -0.49 -0.53
N TYR A 337 -4.46 0.03 0.59
CA TYR A 337 -5.10 1.35 0.67
C TYR A 337 -4.31 2.29 1.59
N LEU A 338 -3.87 3.43 1.05
CA LEU A 338 -3.12 4.46 1.79
C LEU A 338 -3.83 5.81 1.72
N GLU A 339 -4.03 6.46 2.87
CA GLU A 339 -4.50 7.84 3.01
C GLU A 339 -3.47 8.67 3.80
N GLY A 340 -2.87 9.68 3.17
CA GLY A 340 -1.93 10.61 3.80
C GLY A 340 -2.64 11.42 4.88
N GLY A 341 -3.61 12.23 4.48
CA GLY A 341 -4.46 12.97 5.41
C GLY A 341 -4.28 14.47 5.25
N GLY A 342 -3.65 15.12 6.21
CA GLY A 342 -3.38 16.55 6.16
C GLY A 342 -1.91 16.88 6.40
N ASP A 343 -1.43 17.96 5.79
CA ASP A 343 -0.01 18.34 5.65
C ASP A 343 0.70 17.56 4.52
N ASP A 344 2.00 17.80 4.31
CA ASP A 344 2.74 17.31 3.14
C ASP A 344 3.24 15.86 3.35
N ASP A 345 2.62 14.89 2.68
CA ASP A 345 2.86 13.47 2.89
C ASP A 345 3.71 12.77 1.83
N VAL A 346 4.25 11.61 2.17
CA VAL A 346 4.96 10.71 1.25
C VAL A 346 4.34 9.31 1.30
N LEU A 347 3.75 8.87 0.18
CA LEU A 347 3.09 7.58 0.05
C LEU A 347 3.82 6.71 -1.00
N ASP A 348 4.03 5.43 -0.68
CA ASP A 348 4.59 4.41 -1.57
C ASP A 348 3.73 3.13 -1.50
N GLY A 349 2.93 2.84 -2.53
CA GLY A 349 2.04 1.68 -2.55
C GLY A 349 2.82 0.38 -2.47
N GLY A 350 3.87 0.27 -3.29
CA GLY A 350 4.81 -0.84 -3.24
C GLY A 350 4.55 -1.82 -4.38
N ALA A 351 4.05 -3.01 -4.10
CA ALA A 351 3.74 -3.99 -5.13
C ALA A 351 2.33 -4.55 -4.91
N GLY A 352 1.47 -4.44 -5.91
CA GLY A 352 0.04 -4.65 -5.76
C GLY A 352 -0.69 -3.68 -6.66
N ASP A 353 -1.99 -3.89 -6.85
CA ASP A 353 -2.84 -2.88 -7.49
C ASP A 353 -3.34 -1.97 -6.36
N ASP A 354 -2.67 -0.84 -6.14
CA ASP A 354 -2.82 -0.04 -4.93
C ASP A 354 -3.76 1.16 -5.10
N VAL A 355 -4.41 1.59 -4.02
CA VAL A 355 -5.23 2.80 -3.96
C VAL A 355 -4.62 3.80 -2.99
N LEU A 356 -4.22 4.97 -3.50
CA LEU A 356 -3.49 5.98 -2.71
C LEU A 356 -4.20 7.32 -2.73
N SER A 357 -4.35 7.98 -1.58
CA SER A 357 -4.88 9.34 -1.46
C SER A 357 -3.90 10.20 -0.67
N GLY A 358 -3.43 11.31 -1.26
CA GLY A 358 -2.58 12.28 -0.56
C GLY A 358 -3.34 13.08 0.50
N GLY A 359 -4.61 13.41 0.21
CA GLY A 359 -5.45 14.18 1.11
C GLY A 359 -5.27 15.69 0.93
N ARG A 360 -4.78 16.42 1.93
CA ARG A 360 -4.56 17.87 1.89
C ARG A 360 -3.09 18.15 2.15
N GLY A 361 -2.41 18.84 1.25
CA GLY A 361 -0.99 19.15 1.44
C GLY A 361 -0.33 19.25 0.08
N ASP A 362 0.98 19.38 0.02
CA ASP A 362 1.72 19.16 -1.23
C ASP A 362 2.35 17.76 -1.20
N ASP A 363 1.63 16.77 -1.75
CA ASP A 363 1.94 15.35 -1.50
C ASP A 363 2.86 14.71 -2.54
N GLN A 364 3.60 13.68 -2.14
CA GLN A 364 4.38 12.81 -3.02
C GLN A 364 3.83 11.39 -2.99
N ILE A 365 3.27 10.96 -4.12
CA ILE A 365 2.62 9.65 -4.24
C ILE A 365 3.37 8.81 -5.28
N LEU A 366 3.83 7.64 -4.86
CA LEU A 366 4.41 6.59 -5.71
C LEU A 366 3.48 5.38 -5.68
N GLY A 367 2.93 4.97 -6.83
CA GLY A 367 2.09 3.76 -6.93
C GLY A 367 2.93 2.51 -6.69
N GLY A 368 3.99 2.34 -7.48
CA GLY A 368 4.91 1.22 -7.38
C GLY A 368 4.72 0.25 -8.54
N ALA A 369 4.37 -0.99 -8.24
CA ALA A 369 4.24 -2.05 -9.23
C ALA A 369 2.87 -2.73 -9.18
N GLY A 370 2.09 -2.56 -10.25
CA GLY A 370 0.72 -3.03 -10.39
C GLY A 370 -0.09 -1.94 -11.07
N ASP A 371 -1.38 -2.18 -11.28
CA ASP A 371 -2.27 -1.18 -11.89
C ASP A 371 -2.81 -0.27 -10.77
N ASP A 372 -2.15 0.87 -10.54
CA ASP A 372 -2.43 1.72 -9.37
C ASP A 372 -3.46 2.83 -9.63
N VAL A 373 -4.23 3.21 -8.60
CA VAL A 373 -5.11 4.39 -8.62
C VAL A 373 -4.71 5.37 -7.53
N SER A 374 -4.30 6.58 -7.94
CA SER A 374 -3.95 7.66 -7.02
C SER A 374 -4.93 8.83 -7.06
N TYR A 375 -5.12 9.46 -5.91
CA TYR A 375 -5.90 10.66 -5.69
C TYR A 375 -4.96 11.71 -5.08
N GLY A 376 -4.55 12.69 -5.88
CA GLY A 376 -3.58 13.69 -5.43
C GLY A 376 -4.09 14.52 -4.26
N GLY A 377 -5.39 14.84 -4.25
CA GLY A 377 -5.97 15.63 -3.18
C GLY A 377 -5.84 17.14 -3.38
N LEU A 378 -6.00 17.89 -2.30
CA LEU A 378 -5.94 19.34 -2.29
C LEU A 378 -4.49 19.84 -2.21
N GLY A 379 -3.74 19.84 -3.31
CA GLY A 379 -2.33 20.24 -3.24
C GLY A 379 -1.66 20.65 -4.52
N GLU A 380 -0.40 21.10 -4.42
CA GLU A 380 0.57 20.93 -5.51
C GLU A 380 1.18 19.52 -5.45
N ASP A 381 0.37 18.52 -5.76
CA ASP A 381 0.74 17.11 -5.62
C ASP A 381 1.61 16.60 -6.77
N ARG A 382 2.41 15.58 -6.47
CA ARG A 382 3.22 14.87 -7.44
C ARG A 382 2.99 13.36 -7.37
N THR A 383 2.32 12.85 -8.40
CA THR A 383 2.03 11.42 -8.58
C THR A 383 2.98 10.76 -9.60
N VAL A 384 3.48 9.58 -9.26
CA VAL A 384 4.26 8.70 -10.14
C VAL A 384 3.69 7.29 -10.00
N GLY A 385 3.09 6.75 -11.05
CA GLY A 385 2.45 5.43 -11.02
C GLY A 385 3.48 4.34 -10.85
N GLY A 386 4.25 4.05 -11.88
CA GLY A 386 5.41 3.19 -11.78
C GLY A 386 5.39 2.16 -12.89
N THR A 387 5.18 0.89 -12.57
CA THR A 387 4.97 -0.15 -13.57
C THR A 387 3.56 -0.68 -13.51
N GLY A 388 2.81 -0.52 -14.59
CA GLY A 388 1.44 -1.02 -14.67
C GLY A 388 0.62 -0.17 -15.63
N GLN A 389 -0.69 -0.14 -15.44
CA GLN A 389 -1.60 0.83 -16.03
C GLN A 389 -2.14 1.74 -14.95
N ASP A 390 -1.44 2.85 -14.75
CA ASP A 390 -1.68 3.69 -13.58
C ASP A 390 -2.64 4.83 -13.92
N THR A 391 -3.52 5.15 -12.97
CA THR A 391 -4.46 6.27 -13.05
C THR A 391 -4.23 7.25 -11.91
N SER A 392 -4.15 8.54 -12.20
CA SER A 392 -4.18 9.59 -11.18
C SER A 392 -5.38 10.52 -11.34
N ASN A 393 -6.01 10.87 -10.22
CA ASN A 393 -7.08 11.85 -10.09
C ASN A 393 -6.51 13.05 -9.34
N ASP A 394 -6.04 14.04 -10.08
CA ASP A 394 -5.25 15.15 -9.54
C ASP A 394 -6.02 16.47 -9.59
N ASP A 395 -5.88 17.31 -8.56
CA ASP A 395 -6.39 18.67 -8.61
C ASP A 395 -5.71 19.49 -9.71
N SER A 396 -6.36 20.58 -10.11
CA SER A 396 -5.84 21.52 -11.09
C SER A 396 -4.43 22.07 -10.78
N ARG A 397 -4.02 22.06 -9.51
CA ARG A 397 -2.74 22.54 -8.96
C ARG A 397 -1.59 21.54 -9.06
N ALA A 398 -1.85 20.24 -9.28
CA ALA A 398 -0.80 19.21 -9.31
C ALA A 398 0.32 19.52 -10.32
N ASP A 399 1.56 19.21 -9.94
CA ASP A 399 2.77 19.41 -10.74
C ASP A 399 3.39 18.07 -11.18
N GLY A 400 3.32 17.79 -12.48
CA GLY A 400 4.20 16.80 -13.09
C GLY A 400 3.83 15.33 -12.85
N SER A 401 2.55 15.02 -12.71
CA SER A 401 2.02 13.64 -12.74
C SER A 401 2.52 12.85 -13.96
N SER A 402 3.06 11.65 -13.72
CA SER A 402 3.65 10.79 -14.76
C SER A 402 3.01 9.41 -14.86
N ASN A 403 1.68 9.35 -14.92
CA ASN A 403 0.91 8.11 -15.13
C ASN A 403 0.43 7.95 -16.57
N GLU A 404 -0.01 6.75 -16.93
CA GLU A 404 -0.66 6.44 -18.21
C GLU A 404 -1.95 7.23 -18.38
N THR A 405 -2.74 7.35 -17.31
CA THR A 405 -4.01 8.10 -17.29
C THR A 405 -4.00 9.17 -16.21
N ASN A 406 -4.08 10.44 -16.62
CA ASN A 406 -4.21 11.57 -15.67
C ASN A 406 -5.59 12.22 -15.83
N VAL A 407 -6.44 12.06 -14.83
CA VAL A 407 -7.75 12.69 -14.69
C VAL A 407 -7.57 13.98 -13.89
N ARG A 408 -8.11 15.09 -14.41
CA ARG A 408 -8.09 16.37 -13.68
C ARG A 408 -9.42 16.60 -12.99
N VAL A 409 -9.39 16.77 -11.68
CA VAL A 409 -10.54 17.13 -10.84
C VAL A 409 -10.42 18.59 -10.38
N GLU A 410 -11.56 19.21 -10.08
CA GLU A 410 -11.62 20.53 -9.43
C GLU A 410 -12.16 20.31 -8.02
N ILE A 411 -11.31 20.48 -7.01
CA ILE A 411 -11.67 20.17 -5.63
C ILE A 411 -12.05 21.47 -4.89
N PRO A 412 -13.30 21.59 -4.41
CA PRO A 412 -13.73 22.80 -3.69
C PRO A 412 -13.13 22.85 -2.28
N GLU A 413 -12.55 23.98 -1.89
CA GLU A 413 -11.92 24.19 -0.56
C GLU A 413 -12.88 24.10 0.64
N THR A 414 -14.20 24.09 0.42
CA THR A 414 -15.17 23.94 1.53
C THR A 414 -16.37 23.13 1.08
N THR A 415 -16.69 22.05 1.80
CA THR A 415 -18.05 21.53 1.85
C THR A 415 -18.79 22.21 2.99
N ARG A 416 -19.98 22.70 2.72
CA ARG A 416 -20.92 23.03 3.77
C ARG A 416 -21.86 21.82 3.90
N HIS A 417 -22.51 21.66 5.05
CA HIS A 417 -23.74 20.85 5.15
C HIS A 417 -23.64 19.33 5.46
N ILE A 418 -22.45 18.79 5.71
CA ILE A 418 -22.24 17.53 6.44
C ILE A 418 -21.70 17.87 7.85
N THR A 419 -22.30 17.29 8.89
CA THR A 419 -21.85 17.43 10.28
C THR A 419 -21.24 16.10 10.75
N ILE A 420 -20.02 16.10 11.26
CA ILE A 420 -19.40 14.89 11.83
C ILE A 420 -19.52 14.95 13.35
N GLN A 421 -19.92 13.85 13.99
CA GLN A 421 -20.07 13.75 15.45
C GLN A 421 -19.39 12.49 15.97
N GLY A 422 -18.35 12.64 16.79
CA GLY A 422 -17.63 11.53 17.38
C GLY A 422 -16.47 12.00 18.25
N THR A 423 -15.57 11.07 18.57
CA THR A 423 -14.22 11.33 19.05
C THR A 423 -13.43 12.20 18.06
N PRO A 424 -12.44 12.98 18.53
CA PRO A 424 -11.55 13.73 17.62
C PRO A 424 -10.92 12.86 16.53
N GLU A 425 -10.51 11.64 16.90
CA GLU A 425 -9.87 10.66 16.03
C GLU A 425 -10.85 10.21 14.92
N PHE A 426 -12.09 9.87 15.31
CA PHE A 426 -13.14 9.59 14.33
C PHE A 426 -13.44 10.77 13.39
N ILE A 427 -13.42 12.00 13.91
CA ILE A 427 -13.66 13.19 13.09
C ILE A 427 -12.57 13.34 12.04
N ALA A 428 -11.30 13.26 12.43
CA ALA A 428 -10.16 13.34 11.50
C ALA A 428 -10.26 12.27 10.40
N ARG A 429 -10.59 11.04 10.81
CA ARG A 429 -10.77 9.92 9.89
C ARG A 429 -11.88 10.13 8.86
N VAL A 430 -13.06 10.57 9.30
CA VAL A 430 -14.18 10.86 8.38
C VAL A 430 -13.88 12.09 7.52
N GLU A 431 -13.11 13.06 8.00
CA GLU A 431 -12.67 14.19 7.18
C GLU A 431 -11.75 13.74 6.05
N ALA A 432 -10.79 12.86 6.32
CA ALA A 432 -9.90 12.26 5.32
C ALA A 432 -10.69 11.46 4.27
N ASP A 433 -11.59 10.57 4.71
CA ASP A 433 -12.52 9.84 3.84
C ASP A 433 -13.32 10.80 2.93
N LEU A 434 -13.85 11.90 3.48
CA LEU A 434 -14.56 12.90 2.66
C LEU A 434 -13.63 13.66 1.70
N ASP A 435 -12.37 13.92 2.06
CA ASP A 435 -11.38 14.53 1.18
C ASP A 435 -11.00 13.60 0.01
N MET A 436 -10.90 12.31 0.28
CA MET A 436 -10.76 11.27 -0.73
C MET A 436 -11.94 11.29 -1.71
N LEU A 437 -13.19 11.29 -1.22
CA LEU A 437 -14.38 11.40 -2.08
C LEU A 437 -14.44 12.71 -2.88
N ARG A 438 -13.93 13.82 -2.34
CA ARG A 438 -13.82 15.09 -3.08
C ARG A 438 -12.78 15.02 -4.19
N SER A 439 -11.81 14.14 -4.09
CA SER A 439 -10.78 13.88 -5.11
C SER A 439 -11.24 12.87 -6.16
N SER A 440 -12.27 12.08 -5.84
CA SER A 440 -12.89 11.09 -6.71
C SER A 440 -13.96 11.68 -7.66
N PRO A 441 -13.90 11.44 -8.98
CA PRO A 441 -15.01 11.80 -9.88
C PRO A 441 -16.38 11.22 -9.48
N THR A 442 -16.43 10.00 -8.96
CA THR A 442 -17.64 9.33 -8.46
C THR A 442 -18.08 9.94 -7.13
N GLY A 443 -17.14 10.12 -6.20
CA GLY A 443 -17.38 10.78 -4.92
C GLY A 443 -17.89 12.22 -5.09
N GLN A 444 -17.34 12.98 -6.03
CA GLN A 444 -17.80 14.33 -6.36
C GLN A 444 -19.25 14.36 -6.85
N GLN A 445 -19.67 13.37 -7.64
CA GLN A 445 -21.05 13.27 -8.09
C GLN A 445 -21.99 13.02 -6.90
N MET A 446 -21.63 12.08 -6.02
CA MET A 446 -22.36 11.81 -4.78
C MET A 446 -22.48 13.06 -3.91
N LEU A 447 -21.36 13.70 -3.57
CA LEU A 447 -21.33 14.89 -2.73
C LEU A 447 -22.10 16.07 -3.35
N ALA A 448 -22.03 16.26 -4.68
CA ALA A 448 -22.79 17.28 -5.39
C ALA A 448 -24.31 17.03 -5.36
N ASN A 449 -24.74 15.76 -5.43
CA ASN A 449 -26.15 15.40 -5.28
C ASN A 449 -26.67 15.75 -3.88
N LEU A 450 -25.90 15.40 -2.84
CA LEU A 450 -26.26 15.71 -1.45
C LEU A 450 -26.31 17.22 -1.18
N GLU A 451 -25.34 17.97 -1.70
CA GLU A 451 -25.31 19.44 -1.60
C GLU A 451 -26.52 20.08 -2.29
N GLN A 452 -26.87 19.63 -3.50
CA GLN A 452 -28.03 20.15 -4.23
C GLN A 452 -29.34 19.90 -3.47
N ASN A 453 -29.50 18.69 -2.91
CA ASN A 453 -30.66 18.33 -2.10
C ASN A 453 -30.74 19.16 -0.81
N TYR A 454 -29.61 19.39 -0.14
CA TYR A 454 -29.54 20.31 1.00
C TYR A 454 -30.02 21.71 0.60
N GLU A 455 -29.54 22.25 -0.52
CA GLU A 455 -29.89 23.60 -0.98
C GLU A 455 -31.37 23.74 -1.33
N ASP A 456 -31.97 22.70 -1.91
CA ASP A 456 -33.39 22.66 -2.28
C ASP A 456 -34.32 22.35 -1.09
N SER A 457 -33.79 21.88 0.04
CA SER A 457 -34.54 21.53 1.24
C SER A 457 -34.99 22.73 2.09
N GLY A 458 -35.86 22.45 3.06
CA GLY A 458 -36.35 23.43 4.03
C GLY A 458 -37.44 24.37 3.50
N PHE A 459 -38.09 25.09 4.41
CA PHE A 459 -39.16 26.04 4.06
C PHE A 459 -38.63 27.48 4.10
N LEU A 460 -38.56 28.14 2.94
CA LEU A 460 -38.02 29.50 2.79
C LEU A 460 -36.56 29.63 3.29
N GLY A 461 -35.76 28.56 3.14
CA GLY A 461 -34.37 28.51 3.61
C GLY A 461 -34.21 28.27 5.12
N PHE A 462 -35.27 27.86 5.82
CA PHE A 462 -35.21 27.45 7.23
C PHE A 462 -35.41 25.94 7.36
N LYS A 463 -34.67 25.32 8.30
CA LYS A 463 -34.68 23.86 8.56
C LYS A 463 -34.32 23.06 7.30
N LYS A 464 -33.17 23.38 6.71
CA LYS A 464 -32.60 22.56 5.66
C LYS A 464 -32.21 21.19 6.23
N ASP A 465 -32.44 20.15 5.46
CA ASP A 465 -32.15 18.76 5.80
C ASP A 465 -30.64 18.55 5.62
N SER A 466 -29.92 18.19 6.69
CA SER A 466 -28.45 18.13 6.70
C SER A 466 -27.99 16.75 7.11
N LEU A 467 -26.98 16.21 6.44
CA LEU A 467 -26.41 14.93 6.81
C LEU A 467 -25.52 15.07 8.06
N THR A 468 -25.71 14.16 9.01
CA THR A 468 -24.80 13.93 10.14
C THR A 468 -24.13 12.59 9.95
N ILE A 469 -22.81 12.51 10.10
CA ILE A 469 -22.08 11.25 10.20
C ILE A 469 -21.68 11.11 11.66
N SER A 470 -22.23 10.11 12.32
CA SER A 470 -22.04 9.84 13.75
C SER A 470 -21.17 8.61 13.95
N GLU A 471 -20.22 8.70 14.87
CA GLU A 471 -19.41 7.57 15.30
C GLU A 471 -20.29 6.45 15.85
N TRP A 472 -20.05 5.25 15.36
CA TRP A 472 -20.66 4.04 15.87
C TRP A 472 -19.67 3.28 16.74
N THR A 473 -20.05 3.00 17.98
CA THR A 473 -19.28 2.11 18.85
C THR A 473 -20.06 0.81 19.03
N PRO A 474 -19.48 -0.35 18.66
CA PRO A 474 -20.08 -1.65 18.92
C PRO A 474 -20.43 -1.80 20.42
N PRO A 475 -21.57 -2.43 20.76
CA PRO A 475 -21.93 -2.63 22.15
C PRO A 475 -20.91 -3.55 22.82
N ALA A 476 -20.48 -3.23 24.06
CA ALA A 476 -19.51 -4.06 24.81
C ALA A 476 -19.91 -5.53 25.01
N SER A 477 -21.18 -5.89 24.77
CA SER A 477 -21.67 -7.27 24.77
C SER A 477 -21.34 -8.06 23.50
N ASN A 478 -21.02 -7.35 22.41
CA ASN A 478 -20.64 -7.86 21.11
C ASN A 478 -19.66 -6.86 20.47
N PRO A 479 -18.40 -6.79 20.96
CA PRO A 479 -17.42 -5.84 20.46
C PRO A 479 -17.08 -6.05 18.98
N ASP A 480 -17.29 -7.28 18.48
CA ASP A 480 -17.11 -7.64 17.07
C ASP A 480 -18.34 -7.30 16.19
N GLU A 481 -19.31 -6.54 16.72
CA GLU A 481 -20.46 -6.08 15.93
C GLU A 481 -20.04 -4.95 14.98
N GLN A 482 -19.58 -5.35 13.79
CA GLN A 482 -19.27 -4.45 12.69
C GLN A 482 -20.56 -4.15 11.92
N ASN A 483 -21.18 -3.01 12.20
CA ASN A 483 -22.28 -2.50 11.37
C ASN A 483 -22.22 -0.98 11.19
N SER A 484 -22.12 -0.57 9.93
CA SER A 484 -22.51 0.77 9.49
C SER A 484 -24.01 0.76 9.15
N SER A 485 -24.68 1.90 9.30
CA SER A 485 -26.08 2.02 8.90
C SER A 485 -26.54 3.45 8.68
N ALA A 486 -27.34 3.67 7.65
CA ALA A 486 -28.21 4.83 7.49
C ALA A 486 -29.62 4.53 8.03
N SER A 487 -30.26 5.49 8.73
CA SER A 487 -31.56 5.24 9.37
C SER A 487 -32.78 5.58 8.48
N ASN A 488 -33.67 4.61 8.23
CA ASN A 488 -34.94 4.75 7.46
C ASN A 488 -36.03 5.62 8.13
N GLY A 489 -35.67 6.61 8.96
CA GLY A 489 -36.66 7.40 9.71
C GLY A 489 -36.31 8.85 9.97
N ARG A 490 -35.06 9.26 9.70
CA ARG A 490 -34.61 10.65 9.67
C ARG A 490 -33.46 10.77 8.64
N PRO A 491 -33.56 11.67 7.63
CA PRO A 491 -32.60 11.83 6.50
C PRO A 491 -31.14 12.13 6.85
N ASP A 492 -30.86 12.31 8.14
CA ASP A 492 -29.82 13.22 8.60
C ASP A 492 -28.72 12.47 9.36
N GLU A 493 -28.68 11.13 9.34
CA GLU A 493 -27.72 10.37 10.15
C GLU A 493 -27.23 9.08 9.48
N VAL A 494 -25.94 9.04 9.17
CA VAL A 494 -25.14 7.84 8.92
C VAL A 494 -24.40 7.48 10.20
N ARG A 495 -24.47 6.22 10.61
CA ARG A 495 -23.65 5.66 11.68
C ARG A 495 -22.51 4.89 11.05
N TYR A 496 -21.29 5.29 11.34
CA TYR A 496 -20.10 4.81 10.64
C TYR A 496 -19.07 4.30 11.65
N LEU A 497 -18.49 3.15 11.34
CA LEU A 497 -17.35 2.58 12.04
C LEU A 497 -16.20 2.45 11.02
N PRO A 498 -15.15 3.30 11.11
CA PRO A 498 -14.10 3.36 10.10
C PRO A 498 -13.16 2.15 10.09
N THR A 499 -13.24 1.26 11.08
CA THR A 499 -12.40 0.06 11.19
C THR A 499 -13.01 -1.16 10.47
N ILE A 500 -14.16 -1.00 9.80
CA ILE A 500 -14.79 -2.08 9.03
C ILE A 500 -14.15 -2.20 7.64
N ASP A 501 -13.34 -3.26 7.42
CA ASP A 501 -12.95 -3.79 6.09
C ASP A 501 -13.69 -5.11 5.78
N ASP A 502 -15.00 -5.18 6.08
CA ASP A 502 -15.78 -6.43 5.97
C ASP A 502 -16.46 -6.65 4.60
N PHE A 503 -16.44 -5.65 3.70
CA PHE A 503 -17.14 -5.69 2.41
C PHE A 503 -16.35 -6.43 1.32
N ARG A 504 -15.79 -7.59 1.68
CA ARG A 504 -15.08 -8.52 0.78
C ARG A 504 -13.89 -7.87 0.10
N GLY A 505 -13.17 -7.05 0.84
CA GLY A 505 -11.91 -6.48 0.43
C GLY A 505 -12.00 -5.12 -0.22
N ALA A 506 -12.62 -4.18 0.50
CA ALA A 506 -12.69 -2.81 0.07
C ALA A 506 -12.45 -1.89 1.27
N PRO A 507 -11.67 -0.81 1.08
CA PRO A 507 -11.29 0.06 2.16
C PRO A 507 -12.51 0.73 2.81
N PRO A 508 -12.39 1.21 4.06
CA PRO A 508 -13.49 1.82 4.81
C PRO A 508 -14.28 2.88 4.03
N ILE A 509 -13.61 3.64 3.17
CA ILE A 509 -14.25 4.65 2.34
C ILE A 509 -15.32 4.10 1.38
N VAL A 510 -15.18 2.85 0.92
CA VAL A 510 -16.22 2.18 0.11
C VAL A 510 -17.45 1.86 0.96
N VAL A 511 -17.26 1.58 2.26
CA VAL A 511 -18.36 1.41 3.22
C VAL A 511 -19.09 2.73 3.42
N LEU A 512 -18.36 3.83 3.59
CA LEU A 512 -18.98 5.15 3.68
C LEU A 512 -19.79 5.46 2.41
N GLN A 513 -19.24 5.18 1.22
CA GLN A 513 -19.95 5.36 -0.05
C GLN A 513 -21.23 4.51 -0.13
N HIS A 514 -21.21 3.28 0.36
CA HIS A 514 -22.39 2.43 0.45
C HIS A 514 -23.49 3.10 1.28
N GLU A 515 -23.15 3.61 2.46
CA GLU A 515 -24.10 4.32 3.33
C GLU A 515 -24.62 5.62 2.69
N LEU A 516 -23.76 6.35 1.95
CA LEU A 516 -24.18 7.50 1.16
C LEU A 516 -25.14 7.11 0.03
N GLY A 517 -25.03 5.89 -0.53
CA GLY A 517 -26.00 5.34 -1.47
C GLY A 517 -27.41 5.22 -0.89
N HIS A 518 -27.53 4.80 0.38
CA HIS A 518 -28.82 4.81 1.09
C HIS A 518 -29.35 6.23 1.30
N VAL A 519 -28.47 7.18 1.62
CA VAL A 519 -28.85 8.60 1.72
C VAL A 519 -29.31 9.14 0.38
N TYR A 520 -28.64 8.78 -0.73
CA TYR A 520 -29.05 9.12 -2.09
C TYR A 520 -30.46 8.64 -2.39
N ASP A 521 -30.77 7.37 -2.09
CA ASP A 521 -32.10 6.81 -2.31
C ASP A 521 -33.17 7.62 -1.58
N TYR A 522 -32.90 7.97 -0.31
CA TYR A 522 -33.81 8.76 0.50
C TYR A 522 -34.05 10.17 -0.05
N VAL A 523 -32.98 10.93 -0.34
CA VAL A 523 -33.12 12.34 -0.73
C VAL A 523 -33.73 12.51 -2.13
N ASN A 524 -33.64 11.48 -2.98
CA ASN A 524 -34.20 11.47 -4.33
C ASN A 524 -35.57 10.73 -4.42
N ASP A 525 -36.17 10.31 -3.29
CA ASP A 525 -37.46 9.58 -3.23
C ASP A 525 -37.43 8.25 -4.02
N VAL A 526 -36.28 7.57 -4.00
CA VAL A 526 -36.03 6.25 -4.59
C VAL A 526 -36.20 5.20 -3.48
N ASP A 527 -37.43 5.03 -2.97
CA ASP A 527 -37.70 4.06 -1.91
C ASP A 527 -38.38 2.79 -2.45
N TYR A 528 -37.65 1.68 -2.40
CA TYR A 528 -38.17 0.34 -2.60
C TYR A 528 -37.88 -0.51 -1.36
N GLU A 529 -38.69 -0.36 -0.29
CA GLU A 529 -38.69 -1.31 0.85
C GLU A 529 -39.10 -2.76 0.47
N GLU A 530 -39.22 -3.05 -0.82
CA GLU A 530 -39.48 -4.38 -1.34
C GLU A 530 -38.27 -5.30 -1.15
N ILE A 531 -38.59 -6.59 -0.99
CA ILE A 531 -37.58 -7.64 -0.94
C ILE A 531 -37.31 -8.08 -2.37
N TYR A 532 -36.03 -8.21 -2.71
CA TYR A 532 -35.60 -8.70 -4.00
C TYR A 532 -35.98 -10.17 -4.17
N GLU A 533 -36.75 -10.48 -5.21
CA GLU A 533 -37.21 -11.83 -5.59
C GLU A 533 -36.83 -12.20 -7.05
N GLY A 534 -35.89 -11.45 -7.64
CA GLY A 534 -35.52 -11.53 -9.06
C GLY A 534 -34.67 -12.75 -9.47
N ASP A 535 -33.92 -12.65 -10.57
CA ASP A 535 -33.17 -13.77 -11.17
C ASP A 535 -31.97 -14.22 -10.31
N ASP A 536 -31.38 -13.32 -9.53
CA ASP A 536 -30.26 -13.61 -8.62
C ASP A 536 -30.77 -14.28 -7.33
N THR A 537 -31.11 -15.56 -7.47
CA THR A 537 -31.62 -16.39 -6.36
C THR A 537 -30.69 -16.47 -5.15
N GLY A 538 -29.40 -16.12 -5.28
CA GLY A 538 -28.45 -16.06 -4.18
C GLY A 538 -28.73 -14.91 -3.20
N ASN A 539 -29.34 -13.84 -3.68
CA ASN A 539 -29.64 -12.62 -2.92
C ASN A 539 -31.14 -12.44 -2.66
N HIS A 540 -31.94 -13.50 -2.83
CA HIS A 540 -33.34 -13.49 -2.40
C HIS A 540 -33.44 -13.21 -0.91
N GLY A 541 -34.36 -12.32 -0.51
CA GLY A 541 -34.51 -11.92 0.89
C GLY A 541 -33.74 -10.66 1.30
N ILE A 542 -32.91 -10.12 0.41
CA ILE A 542 -32.23 -8.84 0.58
C ILE A 542 -33.17 -7.71 0.12
N LYS A 543 -33.13 -6.55 0.79
CA LYS A 543 -33.93 -5.39 0.36
C LYS A 543 -33.39 -4.82 -0.94
N VAL A 544 -34.28 -4.28 -1.78
CA VAL A 544 -33.87 -3.61 -3.03
C VAL A 544 -32.96 -2.42 -2.77
N THR A 545 -33.18 -1.66 -1.67
CA THR A 545 -32.30 -0.54 -1.26
C THR A 545 -30.85 -0.96 -1.04
N GLU A 546 -30.60 -2.14 -0.48
CA GLU A 546 -29.24 -2.68 -0.32
C GLU A 546 -28.59 -3.01 -1.66
N ARG A 547 -29.38 -3.47 -2.63
CA ARG A 547 -28.91 -3.72 -4.00
C ARG A 547 -28.62 -2.41 -4.73
N HIS A 548 -29.43 -1.36 -4.53
CA HIS A 548 -29.17 -0.03 -5.05
C HIS A 548 -27.84 0.53 -4.52
N ALA A 549 -27.70 0.61 -3.19
CA ALA A 549 -26.48 1.09 -2.54
C ALA A 549 -25.24 0.29 -2.94
N SER A 550 -25.38 -1.03 -3.13
CA SER A 550 -24.27 -1.88 -3.63
C SER A 550 -23.98 -1.69 -5.13
N GLY A 551 -24.92 -1.15 -5.91
CA GLY A 551 -24.80 -1.07 -7.37
C GLY A 551 -25.03 -2.42 -8.07
N LEU A 552 -25.99 -3.20 -7.57
CA LEU A 552 -26.40 -4.49 -8.12
C LEU A 552 -27.65 -4.34 -9.00
N PRO A 553 -27.82 -5.16 -10.06
CA PRO A 553 -29.04 -5.15 -10.86
C PRO A 553 -30.29 -5.43 -10.04
N VAL A 554 -31.42 -4.84 -10.42
CA VAL A 554 -32.72 -5.03 -9.76
C VAL A 554 -33.79 -5.40 -10.79
N ASP A 555 -34.84 -6.09 -10.32
CA ASP A 555 -36.06 -6.30 -11.09
C ASP A 555 -36.88 -5.00 -11.12
N HIS A 556 -36.69 -4.23 -12.18
CA HIS A 556 -37.25 -2.88 -12.32
C HIS A 556 -38.71 -2.86 -12.82
N ASP A 557 -39.24 -3.98 -13.32
CA ASP A 557 -40.58 -4.04 -13.93
C ASP A 557 -41.47 -5.18 -13.39
N GLY A 558 -40.94 -6.04 -12.51
CA GLY A 558 -41.67 -7.16 -11.93
C GLY A 558 -41.92 -8.30 -12.92
N ASP A 559 -41.27 -8.26 -14.09
CA ASP A 559 -41.39 -9.28 -15.13
C ASP A 559 -40.15 -10.20 -15.10
N PRO A 560 -40.30 -11.47 -14.67
CA PRO A 560 -39.17 -12.41 -14.61
C PRO A 560 -38.59 -12.77 -15.98
N ASP A 561 -39.21 -12.34 -17.08
CA ASP A 561 -38.67 -12.50 -18.44
C ASP A 561 -37.84 -11.28 -18.92
N THR A 562 -37.81 -10.17 -18.16
CA THR A 562 -37.02 -8.98 -18.47
C THR A 562 -35.63 -9.05 -17.79
N PRO A 563 -34.52 -8.83 -18.52
CA PRO A 563 -33.21 -8.77 -17.90
C PRO A 563 -33.12 -7.66 -16.86
N GLU A 564 -32.62 -8.01 -15.67
CA GLU A 564 -32.33 -7.03 -14.63
C GLU A 564 -31.25 -6.05 -15.05
N ILE A 565 -31.39 -4.82 -14.59
CA ILE A 565 -30.50 -3.70 -14.89
C ILE A 565 -30.16 -2.96 -13.61
N ILE A 566 -29.10 -2.16 -13.65
CA ILE A 566 -28.89 -1.11 -12.65
C ILE A 566 -30.09 -0.15 -12.73
N SER A 567 -30.65 0.19 -11.56
CA SER A 567 -31.83 1.03 -11.47
C SER A 567 -31.59 2.37 -12.19
N PRO A 568 -32.46 2.79 -13.12
CA PRO A 568 -32.34 4.12 -13.73
C PRO A 568 -32.50 5.28 -12.74
N ASP A 569 -33.16 5.03 -11.62
CA ASP A 569 -33.40 6.01 -10.55
C ASP A 569 -32.25 6.05 -9.54
N HIS A 570 -31.45 4.96 -9.45
CA HIS A 570 -30.19 4.89 -8.73
C HIS A 570 -29.04 4.45 -9.66
N PRO A 571 -28.46 5.39 -10.43
CA PRO A 571 -27.32 5.12 -11.30
C PRO A 571 -26.10 4.58 -10.55
N ILE A 572 -25.25 3.83 -11.26
CA ILE A 572 -24.10 3.11 -10.66
C ILE A 572 -23.10 4.07 -9.98
N GLU A 573 -22.96 5.30 -10.48
CA GLU A 573 -22.10 6.34 -9.92
C GLU A 573 -22.49 6.79 -8.50
N PHE A 574 -23.71 6.48 -8.04
CA PHE A 574 -24.16 6.78 -6.67
C PHE A 574 -24.10 5.56 -5.74
N SER A 575 -23.39 4.51 -6.16
CA SER A 575 -23.31 3.23 -5.46
C SER A 575 -21.87 2.86 -5.09
N GLU A 576 -21.76 1.87 -4.20
CA GLU A 576 -20.52 1.19 -3.82
C GLU A 576 -19.73 0.71 -5.05
N ASN A 577 -20.37 -0.01 -5.97
CA ASN A 577 -19.73 -0.53 -7.18
C ASN A 577 -19.26 0.57 -8.15
N GLY A 578 -19.85 1.75 -8.10
CA GLY A 578 -19.36 2.90 -8.87
C GLY A 578 -18.00 3.33 -8.38
N LEU A 579 -17.83 3.47 -7.06
CA LEU A 579 -16.55 3.87 -6.47
C LEU A 579 -15.51 2.74 -6.58
N ARG A 580 -15.89 1.48 -6.36
CA ARG A 580 -15.00 0.33 -6.56
C ARG A 580 -14.44 0.30 -7.98
N GLU A 581 -15.28 0.49 -9.00
CA GLU A 581 -14.82 0.51 -10.40
C GLU A 581 -13.84 1.65 -10.69
N GLU A 582 -14.05 2.82 -10.08
CA GLU A 582 -13.12 3.94 -10.23
C GLU A 582 -11.76 3.67 -9.56
N MET A 583 -11.79 3.06 -8.37
CA MET A 583 -10.60 2.66 -7.60
C MET A 583 -9.86 1.45 -8.20
N GLY A 584 -10.36 0.85 -9.29
CA GLY A 584 -9.79 -0.39 -9.83
C GLY A 584 -10.12 -1.65 -9.02
N LEU A 585 -10.94 -1.54 -7.98
CA LEU A 585 -11.32 -2.64 -7.11
C LEU A 585 -12.33 -3.59 -7.78
N PRO A 586 -12.32 -4.89 -7.42
CA PRO A 586 -13.35 -5.82 -7.86
C PRO A 586 -14.75 -5.34 -7.46
N ARG A 587 -15.69 -5.39 -8.40
CA ARG A 587 -17.11 -5.14 -8.13
C ARG A 587 -17.67 -6.20 -7.17
N ARG A 588 -18.51 -5.76 -6.25
CA ARG A 588 -19.38 -6.63 -5.47
C ARG A 588 -20.39 -7.27 -6.40
N GLU A 589 -20.28 -8.59 -6.58
CA GLU A 589 -21.19 -9.37 -7.44
C GLU A 589 -22.44 -9.85 -6.69
N SER A 590 -22.43 -9.84 -5.36
CA SER A 590 -23.57 -10.27 -4.54
C SER A 590 -23.60 -9.57 -3.17
N TYR A 591 -24.79 -9.45 -2.57
CA TYR A 591 -24.95 -8.93 -1.22
C TYR A 591 -24.48 -9.96 -0.18
#